data_AF-A0A2N2IL74-F1
#
_entry.id   AF-A0A2N2IL74-F1
#
_cell.length_a   1.000
_cell.length_b   1.000
_cell.length_c   1.000
_cell.angle_alpha   90.00
_cell.angle_beta   90.00
_cell.angle_gamma   90.00
#
_symmetry.space_group_name_H-M   'P 1'
#
loop_
_entity.id
_entity.type
_entity.pdbx_description
1 polymer ?
#
loop_
_entity_poly.entity_id
_entity_poly.type
_entity_poly.pdbx_seq_one_letter_code
_entity_poly.pdbx_strand_id
1 'polypeptide(L)'
;MTLRPLANPRFVVLLAFVLVLLALPRVARADTNIAGGNIINQTWTPAGSPYFVSGDITIPSGAYLNIQAGTVVRFASTDAQASGLNSTKIEVTVNGILNVTGSDDNKVVFEAQTGTAANTWYGIVVSSTATSATLQHAQIKHTYRALSTALPGSAVQVSDTAVSANSNYGIYVTAGEVMLQRISMSAVGSYAVYVSGGRVDLTHSILRDSTSYAAVYVSSADATGTYVTNCTLYGNYYGVYSAGSSAKIFVKNSNLTHNTYGAYR
;
A
#
# COMPACT_ATOMS: atom_id res chain seq x y z
N MET A 1 54.99 -11.01 -55.63
CA MET A 1 55.10 -10.52 -54.24
C MET A 1 53.84 -9.74 -53.91
N THR A 2 52.77 -10.40 -53.47
CA THR A 2 51.53 -9.72 -53.06
C THR A 2 50.70 -10.62 -52.16
N LEU A 3 50.65 -10.29 -50.88
CA LEU A 3 49.56 -10.66 -49.99
C LEU A 3 49.11 -9.37 -49.28
N ARG A 4 47.90 -8.91 -49.59
CA ARG A 4 47.13 -7.99 -48.74
C ARG A 4 46.03 -8.83 -48.09
N PRO A 5 45.88 -8.85 -46.76
CA PRO A 5 44.72 -9.48 -46.15
C PRO A 5 43.54 -8.52 -46.25
N LEU A 6 42.48 -8.95 -46.93
CA LEU A 6 41.16 -8.32 -46.84
C LEU A 6 40.59 -8.63 -45.46
N ALA A 7 40.42 -7.61 -44.63
CA ALA A 7 39.72 -7.74 -43.36
C ALA A 7 38.32 -8.34 -43.61
N ASN A 8 38.03 -9.46 -42.95
CA ASN A 8 36.81 -10.23 -43.18
C ASN A 8 35.58 -9.37 -42.79
N PRO A 9 34.68 -9.02 -43.72
CA PRO A 9 33.56 -8.11 -43.46
C PRO A 9 32.61 -8.62 -42.36
N ARG A 10 32.62 -9.93 -42.09
CA ARG A 10 31.90 -10.54 -40.96
C ARG A 10 32.39 -10.06 -39.59
N PHE A 11 33.67 -9.74 -39.44
CA PHE A 11 34.24 -9.23 -38.18
C PHE A 11 33.84 -7.77 -37.91
N VAL A 12 33.73 -6.94 -38.97
CA VAL A 12 33.37 -5.52 -38.86
C VAL A 12 31.90 -5.34 -38.50
N VAL A 13 30.99 -6.15 -39.07
CA VAL A 13 29.56 -6.12 -38.77
C VAL A 13 29.27 -6.62 -37.34
N LEU A 14 29.98 -7.64 -36.87
CA LEU A 14 29.84 -8.14 -35.50
C LEU A 14 30.33 -7.11 -34.46
N LEU A 15 31.44 -6.42 -34.74
CA LEU A 15 31.98 -5.37 -33.87
C LEU A 15 31.04 -4.15 -33.78
N ALA A 16 30.41 -3.76 -34.89
CA ALA A 16 29.42 -2.68 -34.92
C ALA A 16 28.14 -3.03 -34.13
N PHE A 17 27.65 -4.27 -34.19
CA PHE A 17 26.51 -4.72 -33.38
C PHE A 17 26.83 -4.74 -31.88
N VAL A 18 28.03 -5.17 -31.49
CA VAL A 18 28.47 -5.17 -30.08
C VAL A 18 28.65 -3.74 -29.54
N LEU A 19 29.17 -2.81 -30.35
CA LEU A 19 29.29 -1.39 -29.99
C LEU A 19 27.92 -0.70 -29.84
N VAL A 20 26.93 -1.02 -30.69
CA VAL A 20 25.55 -0.50 -30.57
C VAL A 20 24.85 -1.05 -29.32
N LEU A 21 25.08 -2.32 -28.95
CA LEU A 21 24.57 -2.92 -27.70
C LEU A 21 25.23 -2.35 -26.42
N LEU A 22 26.44 -1.81 -26.51
CA LEU A 22 27.15 -1.13 -25.41
C LEU A 22 26.79 0.36 -25.30
N ALA A 23 26.24 0.97 -26.36
CA ALA A 23 25.85 2.38 -26.42
C ALA A 23 24.37 2.65 -26.09
N LEU A 24 23.57 1.60 -25.85
CA LEU A 24 22.20 1.79 -25.35
C LEU A 24 22.25 2.32 -23.91
N PRO A 25 21.54 3.42 -23.59
CA PRO A 25 21.44 3.91 -22.22
C PRO A 25 20.80 2.81 -21.36
N ARG A 26 21.61 2.20 -20.49
CA ARG A 26 21.12 1.33 -19.44
C ARG A 26 20.61 2.23 -18.33
N VAL A 27 19.32 2.14 -18.00
CA VAL A 27 18.82 2.73 -16.76
C VAL A 27 19.48 1.96 -15.63
N ALA A 28 20.54 2.52 -15.04
CA ALA A 28 21.12 1.96 -13.83
C ALA A 28 20.06 2.07 -12.73
N ARG A 29 19.52 0.92 -12.29
CA ARG A 29 18.70 0.87 -11.08
C ARG A 29 19.66 0.87 -9.90
N ALA A 30 19.60 1.92 -9.09
CA ALA A 30 20.37 2.00 -7.87
C ALA A 30 19.46 1.56 -6.72
N ASP A 31 19.87 0.51 -6.01
CA ASP A 31 19.25 0.15 -4.74
C ASP A 31 19.51 1.28 -3.73
N THR A 32 18.45 1.82 -3.13
CA THR A 32 18.57 2.91 -2.15
C THR A 32 18.32 2.38 -0.74
N ASN A 33 19.29 2.49 0.16
CA ASN A 33 19.12 2.08 1.56
C ASN A 33 18.58 3.24 2.40
N ILE A 34 17.52 2.98 3.16
CA ILE A 34 16.86 3.90 4.10
C ILE A 34 16.94 3.28 5.50
N ALA A 35 17.86 3.80 6.33
CA ALA A 35 18.10 3.24 7.65
C ALA A 35 16.93 3.41 8.64
N GLY A 36 15.99 4.31 8.32
CA GLY A 36 14.97 4.84 9.21
C GLY A 36 15.17 6.34 9.49
N GLY A 37 14.28 6.96 10.26
CA GLY A 37 14.29 8.37 10.61
C GLY A 37 13.40 9.27 9.75
N ASN A 38 13.68 10.57 9.79
CA ASN A 38 12.83 11.57 9.15
C ASN A 38 13.04 11.64 7.63
N ILE A 39 11.93 11.58 6.89
CA ILE A 39 11.87 11.78 5.45
C ILE A 39 11.39 13.21 5.18
N ILE A 40 12.31 14.09 4.83
CA ILE A 40 12.05 15.53 4.65
C ILE A 40 12.09 15.87 3.17
N ASN A 41 10.92 16.19 2.60
CA ASN A 41 10.76 16.74 1.24
C ASN A 41 11.43 15.90 0.15
N GLN A 42 11.16 14.59 0.18
CA GLN A 42 11.78 13.65 -0.76
C GLN A 42 10.82 13.25 -1.88
N THR A 43 11.40 12.88 -3.01
CA THR A 43 10.70 12.18 -4.10
C THR A 43 11.42 10.88 -4.39
N TRP A 44 10.73 9.76 -4.19
CA TRP A 44 11.21 8.43 -4.50
C TRP A 44 10.75 8.02 -5.90
N THR A 45 11.69 7.53 -6.70
CA THR A 45 11.52 7.28 -8.13
C THR A 45 11.90 5.85 -8.51
N PRO A 46 11.46 5.34 -9.67
CA PRO A 46 11.86 4.02 -10.15
C PRO A 46 13.37 3.84 -10.33
N ALA A 47 14.11 4.94 -10.57
CA ALA A 47 15.55 4.91 -10.75
C ALA A 47 16.30 4.58 -9.45
N GLY A 48 15.75 5.00 -8.30
CA GLY A 48 16.26 4.66 -6.96
C GLY A 48 15.66 3.39 -6.37
N SER A 49 14.85 2.65 -7.15
CA SER A 49 14.20 1.44 -6.68
C SER A 49 15.07 0.19 -6.84
N PRO A 50 14.97 -0.77 -5.91
CA PRO A 50 14.18 -0.73 -4.69
C PRO A 50 14.75 0.20 -3.60
N TYR A 51 13.85 0.82 -2.84
CA TYR A 51 14.16 1.48 -1.57
C TYR A 51 14.10 0.44 -0.45
N PHE A 52 15.23 0.08 0.14
CA PHE A 52 15.32 -0.86 1.26
C PHE A 52 15.23 -0.12 2.59
N VAL A 53 14.12 -0.29 3.30
CA VAL A 53 13.85 0.35 4.58
C VAL A 53 14.16 -0.63 5.72
N SER A 54 15.07 -0.26 6.62
CA SER A 54 15.51 -1.11 7.74
C SER A 54 15.06 -0.61 9.13
N GLY A 55 14.45 0.56 9.21
CA GLY A 55 13.91 1.13 10.45
C GLY A 55 12.73 2.06 10.15
N ASP A 56 12.02 2.47 11.20
CA ASP A 56 10.85 3.35 11.08
C ASP A 56 11.15 4.60 10.25
N ILE A 57 10.26 4.95 9.33
CA ILE A 57 10.33 6.23 8.62
C ILE A 57 9.22 7.14 9.07
N THR A 58 9.55 8.42 9.28
CA THR A 58 8.57 9.45 9.64
C THR A 58 8.60 10.57 8.62
N ILE A 59 7.46 10.91 8.05
CA ILE A 59 7.27 12.15 7.30
C ILE A 59 6.79 13.19 8.31
N PRO A 60 7.65 14.09 8.82
CA PRO A 60 7.26 15.03 9.87
C PRO A 60 6.26 16.07 9.36
N SER A 61 5.60 16.77 10.29
CA SER A 61 4.73 17.89 9.96
C SER A 61 5.49 18.94 9.14
N GLY A 62 4.84 19.49 8.10
CA GLY A 62 5.45 20.44 7.16
C GLY A 62 6.34 19.81 6.08
N ALA A 63 6.60 18.49 6.13
CA ALA A 63 7.35 17.77 5.10
C ALA A 63 6.44 16.93 4.20
N TYR A 64 6.99 16.51 3.06
CA TYR A 64 6.34 15.56 2.16
C TYR A 64 7.24 14.38 1.75
N LEU A 65 6.59 13.28 1.38
CA LEU A 65 7.17 12.20 0.59
C LEU A 65 6.29 11.94 -0.62
N ASN A 66 6.86 12.11 -1.82
CA ASN A 66 6.25 11.70 -3.07
C ASN A 66 6.86 10.36 -3.51
N ILE A 67 6.03 9.40 -3.90
CA ILE A 67 6.47 8.10 -4.42
C ILE A 67 5.86 7.93 -5.81
N GLN A 68 6.71 7.87 -6.83
CA GLN A 68 6.29 7.86 -8.23
C GLN A 68 5.99 6.44 -8.75
N ALA A 69 5.14 6.37 -9.77
CA ALA A 69 4.79 5.15 -10.49
C ALA A 69 6.00 4.27 -10.83
N GLY A 70 5.91 2.97 -10.56
CA GLY A 70 6.98 1.99 -10.79
C GLY A 70 8.01 1.89 -9.66
N THR A 71 7.85 2.67 -8.58
CA THR A 71 8.73 2.60 -7.41
C THR A 71 8.42 1.37 -6.55
N VAL A 72 9.47 0.69 -6.08
CA VAL A 72 9.37 -0.45 -5.16
C VAL A 72 10.02 -0.09 -3.83
N VAL A 73 9.30 -0.29 -2.72
CA VAL A 73 9.74 -0.07 -1.34
C VAL A 73 9.70 -1.40 -0.60
N ARG A 74 10.84 -1.79 -0.02
CA ARG A 74 11.07 -3.09 0.62
C ARG A 74 11.43 -2.92 2.08
N PHE A 75 10.67 -3.56 2.96
CA PHE A 75 10.84 -3.43 4.41
C PHE A 75 11.53 -4.66 5.00
N ALA A 76 12.58 -4.45 5.79
CA ALA A 76 13.21 -5.52 6.55
C ALA A 76 12.22 -6.16 7.53
N SER A 77 12.47 -7.42 7.90
CA SER A 77 11.62 -8.19 8.83
C SER A 77 11.83 -7.83 10.31
N THR A 78 12.78 -6.94 10.59
CA THR A 78 13.11 -6.45 11.93
C THR A 78 13.29 -4.94 11.84
N ASP A 79 12.76 -4.22 12.81
CA ASP A 79 13.03 -2.79 12.97
C ASP A 79 14.38 -2.57 13.67
N ALA A 80 15.34 -1.96 12.96
CA ALA A 80 16.66 -1.64 13.48
C ALA A 80 16.65 -0.51 14.52
N GLN A 81 15.60 0.31 14.57
CA GLN A 81 15.46 1.39 15.55
C GLN A 81 14.78 0.92 16.84
N ALA A 82 14.07 -0.21 16.79
CA ALA A 82 13.28 -0.78 17.87
C ALA A 82 12.36 0.26 18.54
N SER A 83 11.66 1.05 17.73
CA SER A 83 10.93 2.24 18.17
C SER A 83 9.46 2.24 17.72
N GLY A 84 8.85 3.42 17.66
CA GLY A 84 7.53 3.60 17.09
C GLY A 84 6.38 2.92 17.85
N LEU A 85 5.35 2.49 17.11
CA LEU A 85 4.17 1.83 17.68
C LEU A 85 4.44 0.35 17.96
N ASN A 86 5.40 -0.24 17.26
CA ASN A 86 5.83 -1.60 17.43
C ASN A 86 7.35 -1.71 17.30
N SER A 87 8.03 -1.90 18.42
CA SER A 87 9.50 -1.99 18.50
C SER A 87 10.13 -3.18 17.77
N THR A 88 9.36 -3.97 17.03
CA THR A 88 9.86 -5.10 16.24
C THR A 88 9.51 -4.99 14.75
N LYS A 89 8.70 -4.01 14.34
CA LYS A 89 8.16 -3.92 12.98
C LYS A 89 8.22 -2.49 12.48
N ILE A 90 8.77 -2.34 11.28
CA ILE A 90 8.94 -1.02 10.67
C ILE A 90 7.59 -0.37 10.37
N GLU A 91 7.43 0.88 10.80
CA GLU A 91 6.33 1.77 10.45
C GLU A 91 6.70 2.81 9.38
N VAL A 92 5.73 3.14 8.53
CA VAL A 92 5.72 4.39 7.76
C VAL A 92 4.78 5.37 8.45
N THR A 93 5.32 6.26 9.28
CA THR A 93 4.54 7.26 10.01
C THR A 93 4.38 8.54 9.19
N VAL A 94 3.15 8.98 9.01
CA VAL A 94 2.80 10.20 8.25
C VAL A 94 2.25 11.24 9.22
N ASN A 95 3.05 12.29 9.49
CA ASN A 95 2.63 13.52 10.17
C ASN A 95 2.57 14.73 9.21
N GLY A 96 3.19 14.63 8.03
CA GLY A 96 3.14 15.61 6.95
C GLY A 96 2.23 15.14 5.81
N ILE A 97 2.80 15.08 4.60
CA ILE A 97 2.09 14.71 3.37
C ILE A 97 2.71 13.42 2.78
N LEU A 98 1.88 12.41 2.53
CA LEU A 98 2.26 11.24 1.73
C LEU A 98 1.50 11.24 0.40
N ASN A 99 2.22 11.26 -0.71
CA ASN A 99 1.66 11.15 -2.05
C ASN A 99 2.23 9.92 -2.77
N VAL A 100 1.41 8.91 -2.98
CA VAL A 100 1.75 7.74 -3.81
C VAL A 100 1.00 7.84 -5.12
N THR A 101 1.76 7.95 -6.22
CA THR A 101 1.26 8.27 -7.55
C THR A 101 1.63 7.16 -8.54
N GLY A 102 1.04 5.98 -8.35
CA GLY A 102 1.15 4.88 -9.30
C GLY A 102 0.33 5.12 -10.58
N SER A 103 0.42 4.15 -11.49
CA SER A 103 -0.44 4.05 -12.68
C SER A 103 -0.87 2.60 -12.90
N ASP A 104 -1.76 2.33 -13.85
CA ASP A 104 -2.16 0.96 -14.16
C ASP A 104 -1.01 0.09 -14.65
N ASP A 105 -0.15 0.63 -15.51
CA ASP A 105 1.02 -0.09 -16.02
C ASP A 105 2.15 -0.17 -15.00
N ASN A 106 2.27 0.85 -14.13
CA ASN A 106 3.37 0.99 -13.19
C ASN A 106 2.85 1.30 -11.79
N LYS A 107 2.46 0.26 -11.06
CA LYS A 107 2.04 0.37 -9.65
C LYS A 107 3.22 0.78 -8.76
N VAL A 108 2.93 1.45 -7.65
CA VAL A 108 3.88 1.56 -6.54
C VAL A 108 3.73 0.35 -5.63
N VAL A 109 4.82 -0.32 -5.27
CA VAL A 109 4.77 -1.56 -4.49
C VAL A 109 5.45 -1.38 -3.14
N PHE A 110 4.73 -1.68 -2.07
CA PHE A 110 5.23 -1.81 -0.69
C PHE A 110 5.19 -3.28 -0.29
N GLU A 111 6.35 -3.88 0.00
CA GLU A 111 6.45 -5.31 0.31
C GLU A 111 7.56 -5.63 1.31
N ALA A 112 7.51 -6.82 1.89
CA ALA A 112 8.64 -7.40 2.62
C ALA A 112 9.91 -7.45 1.74
N GLN A 113 11.07 -7.16 2.33
CA GLN A 113 12.36 -7.28 1.67
C GLN A 113 12.71 -8.74 1.35
N THR A 114 12.36 -9.67 2.24
CA THR A 114 12.58 -11.11 2.08
C THR A 114 11.31 -11.89 2.41
N GLY A 115 11.05 -12.94 1.64
CA GLY A 115 9.88 -13.79 1.81
C GLY A 115 8.54 -13.11 1.47
N THR A 116 7.45 -13.84 1.75
CA THR A 116 6.08 -13.41 1.43
C THR A 116 5.11 -13.60 2.60
N ALA A 117 5.65 -13.74 3.80
CA ALA A 117 4.82 -13.92 5.00
C ALA A 117 4.03 -12.63 5.29
N ALA A 118 2.81 -12.77 5.77
CA ALA A 118 2.14 -11.65 6.43
C ALA A 118 2.90 -11.25 7.71
N ASN A 119 2.53 -10.12 8.31
CA ASN A 119 3.12 -9.66 9.58
C ASN A 119 4.62 -9.33 9.52
N THR A 120 5.22 -9.08 8.35
CA THR A 120 6.67 -8.81 8.24
C THR A 120 7.03 -7.40 8.71
N TRP A 121 6.28 -6.41 8.25
CA TRP A 121 6.41 -5.02 8.67
C TRP A 121 5.06 -4.51 9.16
N TYR A 122 5.03 -3.36 9.83
CA TYR A 122 3.80 -2.92 10.47
C TYR A 122 2.79 -2.48 9.40
N GLY A 123 3.14 -1.42 8.66
CA GLY A 123 2.29 -0.78 7.68
C GLY A 123 2.43 0.73 7.62
N ILE A 124 1.46 1.39 7.00
CA ILE A 124 1.39 2.85 6.89
C ILE A 124 0.49 3.40 7.99
N VAL A 125 0.98 4.37 8.74
CA VAL A 125 0.31 4.98 9.90
C VAL A 125 0.14 6.48 9.65
N VAL A 126 -1.07 6.89 9.32
CA VAL A 126 -1.44 8.30 9.15
C VAL A 126 -1.91 8.85 10.49
N SER A 127 -1.13 9.74 11.08
CA SER A 127 -1.44 10.27 12.41
C SER A 127 -2.61 11.26 12.36
N SER A 128 -3.11 11.63 13.54
CA SER A 128 -4.16 12.65 13.68
C SER A 128 -3.69 14.07 13.33
N THR A 129 -2.38 14.29 13.21
CA THR A 129 -1.78 15.58 12.85
C THR A 129 -1.24 15.60 11.43
N ALA A 130 -1.44 14.52 10.67
CA ALA A 130 -1.10 14.47 9.25
C ALA A 130 -1.77 15.62 8.48
N THR A 131 -1.14 16.05 7.39
CA THR A 131 -1.77 17.02 6.48
C THR A 131 -2.65 16.30 5.46
N SER A 132 -2.13 15.24 4.83
CA SER A 132 -2.90 14.38 3.92
C SER A 132 -2.16 13.07 3.62
N ALA A 133 -2.90 12.07 3.17
CA ALA A 133 -2.34 10.83 2.64
C ALA A 133 -3.14 10.41 1.40
N THR A 134 -2.50 10.46 0.24
CA THR A 134 -3.09 10.03 -1.03
C THR A 134 -2.34 8.81 -1.56
N LEU A 135 -3.07 7.73 -1.85
CA LEU A 135 -2.51 6.52 -2.44
C LEU A 135 -3.28 6.13 -3.68
N GLN A 136 -2.63 6.18 -4.84
CA GLN A 136 -3.21 5.84 -6.14
C GLN A 136 -2.39 4.74 -6.79
N HIS A 137 -3.08 3.71 -7.29
CA HIS A 137 -2.47 2.58 -8.01
C HIS A 137 -1.29 1.93 -7.23
N ALA A 138 -1.51 1.64 -5.95
CA ALA A 138 -0.51 1.01 -5.08
C ALA A 138 -0.77 -0.49 -4.85
N GLN A 139 0.25 -1.22 -4.43
CA GLN A 139 0.15 -2.56 -3.87
C GLN A 139 0.81 -2.57 -2.49
N ILE A 140 0.06 -2.96 -1.46
CA ILE A 140 0.55 -3.04 -0.07
C ILE A 140 0.46 -4.49 0.39
N LYS A 141 1.62 -5.08 0.71
CA LYS A 141 1.75 -6.52 0.99
C LYS A 141 2.52 -6.79 2.28
N HIS A 142 2.30 -7.97 2.87
CA HIS A 142 3.14 -8.53 3.94
C HIS A 142 3.10 -7.73 5.26
N THR A 143 1.98 -7.05 5.54
CA THR A 143 1.83 -6.15 6.68
C THR A 143 1.19 -6.82 7.90
N TYR A 144 1.37 -6.20 9.07
CA TYR A 144 0.50 -6.42 10.23
C TYR A 144 -0.83 -5.66 10.06
N ARG A 145 -0.77 -4.35 9.75
CA ARG A 145 -1.92 -3.50 9.40
C ARG A 145 -1.58 -2.69 8.16
N ALA A 146 -2.25 -2.87 7.01
CA ALA A 146 -1.75 -2.24 5.78
C ALA A 146 -1.80 -0.71 5.79
N LEU A 147 -2.93 -0.13 6.23
CA LEU A 147 -3.08 1.31 6.46
C LEU A 147 -3.90 1.55 7.72
N SER A 148 -3.40 2.39 8.63
CA SER A 148 -4.15 2.89 9.78
C SER A 148 -4.21 4.41 9.74
N THR A 149 -5.36 5.00 10.06
CA THR A 149 -5.51 6.46 10.09
C THR A 149 -6.36 6.95 11.25
N ALA A 150 -5.90 8.05 11.85
CA ALA A 150 -6.60 8.85 12.84
C ALA A 150 -6.80 10.30 12.39
N LEU A 151 -6.61 10.59 11.10
CA LEU A 151 -6.65 11.95 10.54
C LEU A 151 -8.10 12.46 10.48
N PRO A 152 -8.48 13.54 11.21
CA PRO A 152 -9.79 14.17 11.04
C PRO A 152 -9.97 14.80 9.65
N GLY A 153 -11.23 15.01 9.25
CA GLY A 153 -11.57 15.56 7.93
C GLY A 153 -11.46 14.54 6.79
N SER A 154 -11.42 15.00 5.54
CA SER A 154 -11.51 14.15 4.33
C SER A 154 -10.20 14.05 3.53
N ALA A 155 -9.06 14.11 4.22
CA ALA A 155 -7.73 14.22 3.59
C ALA A 155 -7.00 12.87 3.37
N VAL A 156 -7.69 11.74 3.59
CA VAL A 156 -7.17 10.40 3.26
C VAL A 156 -7.94 9.83 2.08
N GLN A 157 -7.25 9.65 0.96
CA GLN A 157 -7.83 9.16 -0.29
C GLN A 157 -7.02 7.98 -0.80
N VAL A 158 -7.66 6.84 -0.99
CA VAL A 158 -7.04 5.63 -1.54
C VAL A 158 -7.83 5.17 -2.76
N SER A 159 -7.15 5.02 -3.89
CA SER A 159 -7.76 4.53 -5.12
C SER A 159 -6.88 3.53 -5.86
N ASP A 160 -7.52 2.62 -6.60
CA ASP A 160 -6.86 1.64 -7.49
C ASP A 160 -5.80 0.78 -6.79
N THR A 161 -6.00 0.55 -5.49
CA THR A 161 -4.97 -0.02 -4.61
C THR A 161 -5.34 -1.43 -4.19
N ALA A 162 -4.34 -2.31 -4.21
CA ALA A 162 -4.47 -3.69 -3.74
C ALA A 162 -3.82 -3.86 -2.37
N VAL A 163 -4.50 -4.56 -1.45
CA VAL A 163 -3.97 -4.98 -0.16
C VAL A 163 -4.03 -6.51 -0.06
N SER A 164 -2.92 -7.15 0.30
CA SER A 164 -2.88 -8.61 0.41
C SER A 164 -1.85 -9.10 1.42
N ALA A 165 -2.02 -10.35 1.90
CA ALA A 165 -1.10 -10.97 2.85
C ALA A 165 -0.87 -10.08 4.08
N ASN A 166 -1.97 -9.68 4.71
CA ASN A 166 -2.01 -8.87 5.91
C ASN A 166 -2.51 -9.75 7.08
N SER A 167 -1.89 -9.68 8.26
CA SER A 167 -2.25 -10.56 9.38
C SER A 167 -3.29 -9.98 10.34
N ASN A 168 -3.70 -8.72 10.19
CA ASN A 168 -4.68 -8.10 11.07
C ASN A 168 -5.69 -7.23 10.31
N TYR A 169 -5.38 -5.94 10.09
CA TYR A 169 -6.32 -5.01 9.45
C TYR A 169 -5.83 -4.60 8.07
N GLY A 170 -6.70 -4.67 7.06
CA GLY A 170 -6.41 -4.06 5.76
C GLY A 170 -6.35 -2.54 5.93
N ILE A 171 -7.49 -1.92 6.20
CA ILE A 171 -7.61 -0.49 6.49
C ILE A 171 -8.28 -0.31 7.84
N TYR A 172 -7.65 0.43 8.73
CA TYR A 172 -8.16 0.77 10.05
C TYR A 172 -8.38 2.28 10.20
N VAL A 173 -9.62 2.68 10.50
CA VAL A 173 -10.02 4.08 10.60
C VAL A 173 -10.55 4.36 12.00
N THR A 174 -9.96 5.36 12.66
CA THR A 174 -10.36 5.78 14.02
C THR A 174 -10.95 7.19 14.06
N ALA A 175 -10.75 7.99 13.02
CA ALA A 175 -11.33 9.33 12.88
C ALA A 175 -11.36 9.77 11.40
N GLY A 176 -12.10 10.84 11.12
CA GLY A 176 -12.18 11.45 9.79
C GLY A 176 -13.10 10.73 8.81
N GLU A 177 -12.95 11.11 7.54
CA GLU A 177 -13.68 10.57 6.39
C GLU A 177 -12.66 10.03 5.40
N VAL A 178 -12.68 8.72 5.18
CA VAL A 178 -11.72 8.04 4.30
C VAL A 178 -12.40 7.60 3.02
N MET A 179 -11.93 8.11 1.89
CA MET A 179 -12.44 7.73 0.58
C MET A 179 -11.65 6.53 0.04
N LEU A 180 -12.35 5.43 -0.22
CA LEU A 180 -11.79 4.19 -0.75
C LEU A 180 -12.48 3.84 -2.06
N GLN A 181 -11.75 3.91 -3.19
CA GLN A 181 -12.32 3.68 -4.51
C GLN A 181 -11.52 2.61 -5.28
N ARG A 182 -12.19 1.63 -5.90
CA ARG A 182 -11.49 0.59 -6.69
C ARG A 182 -10.42 -0.14 -5.86
N ILE A 183 -10.76 -0.49 -4.62
CA ILE A 183 -9.88 -1.24 -3.73
C ILE A 183 -10.07 -2.73 -3.94
N SER A 184 -8.96 -3.47 -4.00
CA SER A 184 -8.98 -4.93 -3.97
C SER A 184 -8.29 -5.42 -2.70
N MET A 185 -8.99 -6.15 -1.83
CA MET A 185 -8.37 -6.81 -0.68
C MET A 185 -8.60 -8.31 -0.72
N SER A 186 -7.55 -9.07 -0.43
CA SER A 186 -7.60 -10.53 -0.33
C SER A 186 -6.66 -11.05 0.74
N ALA A 187 -7.04 -12.14 1.43
CA ALA A 187 -6.21 -12.75 2.48
C ALA A 187 -5.81 -11.75 3.58
N VAL A 188 -6.82 -11.10 4.16
CA VAL A 188 -6.68 -10.21 5.32
C VAL A 188 -7.02 -10.98 6.60
N GLY A 189 -6.13 -10.90 7.58
CA GLY A 189 -6.12 -11.78 8.75
C GLY A 189 -7.21 -11.55 9.80
N SER A 190 -7.84 -10.37 9.86
CA SER A 190 -8.98 -10.10 10.75
C SER A 190 -10.11 -9.35 10.03
N TYR A 191 -9.88 -8.07 9.73
CA TYR A 191 -10.88 -7.18 9.13
C TYR A 191 -10.31 -6.53 7.88
N ALA A 192 -10.98 -6.62 6.74
CA ALA A 192 -10.52 -5.93 5.54
C ALA A 192 -10.59 -4.41 5.76
N VAL A 193 -11.74 -3.91 6.22
CA VAL A 193 -11.94 -2.54 6.67
C VAL A 193 -12.52 -2.55 8.08
N TYR A 194 -11.81 -1.93 9.01
CA TYR A 194 -12.27 -1.72 10.38
C TYR A 194 -12.44 -0.23 10.67
N VAL A 195 -13.65 0.18 11.05
CA VAL A 195 -13.98 1.54 11.48
C VAL A 195 -14.34 1.53 12.96
N SER A 196 -13.47 2.09 13.79
CA SER A 196 -13.73 2.34 15.21
C SER A 196 -14.00 3.80 15.53
N GLY A 197 -14.00 4.67 14.51
CA GLY A 197 -14.41 6.07 14.58
C GLY A 197 -14.29 6.71 13.20
N GLY A 198 -14.98 7.83 12.98
CA GLY A 198 -15.10 8.44 11.66
C GLY A 198 -15.99 7.64 10.70
N ARG A 199 -15.76 7.76 9.39
CA ARG A 199 -16.47 6.99 8.36
C ARG A 199 -15.58 6.60 7.19
N VAL A 200 -16.02 5.58 6.47
CA VAL A 200 -15.44 5.14 5.19
C VAL A 200 -16.49 5.24 4.10
N ASP A 201 -16.10 5.81 2.96
CA ASP A 201 -16.83 5.73 1.70
C ASP A 201 -16.14 4.72 0.79
N LEU A 202 -16.59 3.47 0.83
CA LEU A 202 -16.05 2.37 0.03
C LEU A 202 -16.87 2.20 -1.26
N THR A 203 -16.22 2.40 -2.41
CA THR A 203 -16.88 2.31 -3.71
C THR A 203 -16.14 1.47 -4.73
N HIS A 204 -16.88 0.77 -5.60
CA HIS A 204 -16.32 0.02 -6.74
C HIS A 204 -15.24 -1.00 -6.34
N SER A 205 -15.37 -1.58 -5.16
CA SER A 205 -14.29 -2.32 -4.50
C SER A 205 -14.63 -3.80 -4.33
N ILE A 206 -13.60 -4.64 -4.25
CA ILE A 206 -13.70 -6.07 -4.01
C ILE A 206 -12.96 -6.40 -2.71
N LEU A 207 -13.69 -6.87 -1.71
CA LEU A 207 -13.11 -7.35 -0.45
C LEU A 207 -13.43 -8.84 -0.35
N ARG A 208 -12.41 -9.69 -0.45
CA ARG A 208 -12.60 -11.13 -0.49
C ARG A 208 -11.70 -11.89 0.46
N ASP A 209 -12.13 -13.09 0.81
CA ASP A 209 -11.33 -14.08 1.53
C ASP A 209 -10.76 -13.53 2.86
N SER A 210 -11.50 -12.62 3.52
CA SER A 210 -11.23 -12.17 4.90
C SER A 210 -11.94 -13.11 5.88
N THR A 211 -11.36 -14.30 6.06
CA THR A 211 -12.06 -15.44 6.68
C THR A 211 -12.08 -15.43 8.20
N SER A 212 -11.28 -14.58 8.85
CA SER A 212 -11.22 -14.57 10.32
C SER A 212 -12.33 -13.74 10.96
N TYR A 213 -12.81 -12.68 10.29
CA TYR A 213 -13.88 -11.85 10.87
C TYR A 213 -14.79 -11.18 9.84
N ALA A 214 -14.45 -10.01 9.28
CA ALA A 214 -15.39 -9.28 8.43
C ALA A 214 -14.70 -8.55 7.28
N ALA A 215 -15.41 -8.42 6.16
CA ALA A 215 -14.98 -7.54 5.09
C ALA A 215 -15.06 -6.08 5.54
N VAL A 216 -16.22 -5.65 6.08
CA VAL A 216 -16.37 -4.32 6.68
C VAL A 216 -16.95 -4.46 8.09
N TYR A 217 -16.24 -3.92 9.07
CA TYR A 217 -16.67 -3.91 10.47
C TYR A 217 -16.71 -2.50 11.04
N VAL A 218 -17.80 -2.16 11.74
CA VAL A 218 -17.96 -0.87 12.43
C VAL A 218 -18.29 -1.13 13.89
N SER A 219 -17.41 -0.70 14.80
CA SER A 219 -17.57 -0.94 16.25
C SER A 219 -18.09 0.24 17.06
N SER A 220 -17.93 1.48 16.59
CA SER A 220 -18.24 2.67 17.40
C SER A 220 -19.61 3.29 17.13
N ALA A 221 -20.16 3.91 18.17
CA ALA A 221 -21.39 4.68 18.12
C ALA A 221 -21.23 6.03 17.40
N ASP A 222 -19.99 6.54 17.29
CA ASP A 222 -19.65 7.83 16.67
C ASP A 222 -19.35 7.74 15.17
N ALA A 223 -19.41 6.53 14.60
CA ALA A 223 -19.22 6.38 13.16
C ALA A 223 -20.41 6.99 12.42
N THR A 224 -20.19 8.09 11.71
CA THR A 224 -21.23 8.91 11.02
C THR A 224 -21.88 8.23 9.81
N GLY A 225 -21.76 6.90 9.71
CA GLY A 225 -22.24 6.07 8.61
C GLY A 225 -21.12 5.66 7.68
N THR A 226 -20.76 4.38 7.67
CA THR A 226 -19.88 3.81 6.66
C THR A 226 -20.71 3.41 5.44
N TYR A 227 -20.29 3.81 4.25
CA TYR A 227 -21.00 3.53 2.99
C TYR A 227 -20.25 2.48 2.18
N VAL A 228 -20.98 1.48 1.69
CA VAL A 228 -20.48 0.40 0.83
C VAL A 228 -21.31 0.41 -0.44
N THR A 229 -20.75 0.95 -1.53
CA THR A 229 -21.50 1.18 -2.78
C THR A 229 -20.82 0.57 -3.99
N ASN A 230 -21.55 -0.18 -4.82
CA ASN A 230 -20.99 -0.85 -6.01
C ASN A 230 -19.83 -1.81 -5.66
N CYS A 231 -19.91 -2.49 -4.51
CA CYS A 231 -18.85 -3.36 -4.01
C CYS A 231 -19.22 -4.84 -4.13
N THR A 232 -18.20 -5.70 -4.18
CA THR A 232 -18.35 -7.15 -4.01
C THR A 232 -17.63 -7.59 -2.74
N LEU A 233 -18.38 -8.10 -1.77
CA LEU A 233 -17.87 -8.69 -0.55
C LEU A 233 -18.07 -10.21 -0.64
N TYR A 234 -16.99 -10.94 -0.93
CA TYR A 234 -17.03 -12.35 -1.32
C TYR A 234 -16.23 -13.25 -0.38
N GLY A 235 -16.78 -14.36 0.10
CA GLY A 235 -15.96 -15.37 0.80
C GLY A 235 -15.41 -14.91 2.16
N ASN A 236 -16.03 -13.91 2.80
CA ASN A 236 -15.61 -13.42 4.11
C ASN A 236 -16.42 -14.11 5.22
N TYR A 237 -15.97 -14.02 6.47
CA TYR A 237 -16.77 -14.57 7.57
C TYR A 237 -18.05 -13.73 7.79
N TYR A 238 -17.95 -12.41 7.92
CA TYR A 238 -19.04 -11.46 7.72
C TYR A 238 -18.80 -10.64 6.45
N GLY A 239 -19.83 -10.44 5.62
CA GLY A 239 -19.77 -9.43 4.56
C GLY A 239 -19.66 -8.04 5.19
N VAL A 240 -20.68 -7.65 5.95
CA VAL A 240 -20.66 -6.45 6.80
C VAL A 240 -21.12 -6.76 8.21
N TYR A 241 -20.51 -6.13 9.21
CA TYR A 241 -20.91 -6.27 10.61
C TYR A 241 -20.85 -4.92 11.35
N SER A 242 -22.00 -4.47 11.86
CA SER A 242 -22.16 -3.28 12.68
C SER A 242 -22.41 -3.64 14.17
N ALA A 243 -21.40 -3.59 15.03
CA ALA A 243 -21.53 -4.00 16.44
C ALA A 243 -21.93 -2.88 17.43
N GLY A 244 -21.71 -1.61 17.08
CA GLY A 244 -22.05 -0.48 17.97
C GLY A 244 -23.56 -0.17 18.00
N SER A 245 -24.08 0.24 19.16
CA SER A 245 -25.52 0.57 19.33
C SER A 245 -26.02 1.61 18.33
N SER A 246 -25.17 2.58 17.98
CA SER A 246 -25.42 3.61 16.95
C SER A 246 -24.62 3.42 15.66
N ALA A 247 -23.82 2.34 15.54
CA ALA A 247 -23.06 2.06 14.34
C ALA A 247 -24.01 1.83 13.15
N LYS A 248 -23.63 2.36 11.99
CA LYS A 248 -24.40 2.27 10.74
C LYS A 248 -23.49 1.92 9.57
N ILE A 249 -23.91 0.90 8.81
CA ILE A 249 -23.34 0.55 7.52
C ILE A 249 -24.45 0.66 6.47
N PHE A 250 -24.26 1.52 5.48
CA PHE A 250 -25.17 1.69 4.36
C PHE A 250 -24.65 0.92 3.16
N VAL A 251 -25.32 -0.18 2.82
CA VAL A 251 -24.94 -1.02 1.68
C VAL A 251 -25.88 -0.70 0.51
N LYS A 252 -25.31 -0.28 -0.62
CA LYS A 252 -26.06 0.07 -1.84
C LYS A 252 -25.42 -0.59 -3.05
N ASN A 253 -26.22 -1.14 -3.96
CA ASN A 253 -25.74 -1.73 -5.23
C ASN A 253 -24.54 -2.69 -5.06
N SER A 254 -24.48 -3.42 -3.94
CA SER A 254 -23.32 -4.23 -3.58
C SER A 254 -23.72 -5.68 -3.42
N ASN A 255 -22.82 -6.57 -3.84
CA ASN A 255 -23.01 -8.00 -3.77
C ASN A 255 -22.30 -8.56 -2.53
N LEU A 256 -23.07 -9.08 -1.57
CA LEU A 256 -22.57 -9.76 -0.37
C LEU A 256 -22.86 -11.25 -0.56
N THR A 257 -21.89 -12.00 -1.09
CA THR A 257 -22.11 -13.39 -1.51
C THR A 257 -21.02 -14.32 -1.00
N HIS A 258 -21.37 -15.59 -0.77
CA HIS A 258 -20.45 -16.61 -0.25
C HIS A 258 -19.78 -16.24 1.08
N ASN A 259 -20.31 -15.27 1.81
CA ASN A 259 -19.87 -14.97 3.17
C ASN A 259 -20.57 -15.95 4.14
N THR A 260 -19.92 -16.33 5.24
CA THR A 260 -20.57 -17.14 6.29
C THR A 260 -21.83 -16.44 6.80
N TYR A 261 -21.74 -15.12 6.97
CA TYR A 261 -22.85 -14.22 7.26
C TYR A 261 -22.83 -13.05 6.27
N GLY A 262 -23.98 -12.69 5.70
CA GLY A 262 -24.09 -11.57 4.75
C GLY A 262 -23.91 -10.21 5.44
N ALA A 263 -25.01 -9.69 5.99
CA ALA A 263 -25.02 -8.47 6.79
C ALA A 263 -25.48 -8.81 8.22
N TYR A 264 -24.73 -8.32 9.21
CA TYR A 264 -24.96 -8.61 10.62
C TYR A 264 -24.94 -7.32 11.46
N ARG A 265 -25.72 -7.31 12.55
CA ARG A 265 -25.77 -6.24 13.55
C ARG A 265 -25.82 -6.86 14.93
#